data_AF-A0A957SXU0-F1
#
_entry.id   AF-A0A957SXU0-F1
#
_cell.length_a   1.000
_cell.length_b   1.000
_cell.length_c   1.000
_cell.angle_alpha   90.00
_cell.angle_beta   90.00
_cell.angle_gamma   90.00
#
_symmetry.space_group_name_H-M   'P 1'
#
loop_
_entity.id
_entity.type
_entity.pdbx_description
1 polymer ?
#
loop_
_entity_poly.entity_id
_entity_poly.type
_entity_poly.pdbx_seq_one_letter_code
_entity_poly.pdbx_strand_id
1 'polypeptide(L)'
;VWAQALEVAGLPKSDIHGGIVSKAIASYLAPDDVQNGEFGEDVADELLEHNGYVTWEKITRDGSWGEYTERDKDLATAERGRKLLTYFTEHHGKQLKEHFARACQLKGIPAPL
;
A
#
# COMPACT_ATOMS: atom_id res chain seq x y z
N VAL A 1 11.35 1.93 -3.22
CA VAL A 1 10.44 3.07 -2.98
C VAL A 1 9.33 2.74 -2.01
N TRP A 2 8.48 1.72 -2.25
CA TRP A 2 7.36 1.41 -1.34
C TRP A 2 7.77 1.23 0.13
N ALA A 3 8.74 0.37 0.41
CA ALA A 3 9.24 0.15 1.77
C ALA A 3 9.79 1.42 2.45
N GLN A 4 10.37 2.34 1.68
CA GLN A 4 10.85 3.64 2.18
C GLN A 4 9.69 4.60 2.43
N ALA A 5 8.66 4.59 1.59
CA ALA A 5 7.46 5.39 1.78
C ALA A 5 6.72 4.98 3.07
N LEU A 6 6.62 3.68 3.34
CA LEU A 6 6.08 3.15 4.60
C LEU A 6 6.89 3.65 5.81
N GLU A 7 8.22 3.58 5.72
CA GLU A 7 9.12 4.03 6.79
C GLU A 7 9.00 5.54 7.07
N VAL A 8 8.97 6.37 6.02
CA VAL A 8 8.78 7.84 6.13
C VAL A 8 7.42 8.20 6.72
N ALA A 9 6.39 7.40 6.41
CA ALA A 9 5.06 7.57 6.99
C ALA A 9 4.92 6.94 8.40
N GLY A 10 5.95 6.23 8.88
CA GLY A 10 5.92 5.48 10.13
C GLY A 10 4.87 4.37 10.15
N LEU A 11 4.57 3.79 9.00
CA LEU A 11 3.58 2.73 8.80
C LEU A 11 4.25 1.34 8.77
N PRO A 12 3.55 0.28 9.19
CA PRO A 12 4.11 -1.06 9.26
C PRO A 12 4.41 -1.63 7.87
N LYS A 13 5.48 -2.43 7.78
CA LYS A 13 5.86 -3.16 6.56
C LYS A 13 5.13 -4.49 6.39
N SER A 14 4.46 -4.96 7.44
CA SER A 14 3.76 -6.24 7.52
C SER A 14 2.33 -6.19 7.00
N ASP A 15 1.77 -5.02 6.70
CA ASP A 15 0.41 -4.94 6.15
C ASP A 15 0.40 -5.41 4.69
N ILE A 16 -0.35 -6.47 4.43
CA ILE A 16 -0.38 -7.18 3.15
C ILE A 16 -1.47 -6.61 2.25
N HIS A 17 -2.69 -6.49 2.76
CA HIS A 17 -3.84 -6.01 1.99
C HIS A 17 -4.97 -5.56 2.90
N GLY A 18 -5.45 -4.33 2.73
CA GLY A 18 -6.67 -3.90 3.40
C GLY A 18 -6.55 -3.67 4.91
N GLY A 19 -5.35 -3.53 5.49
CA GLY A 19 -5.14 -3.17 6.90
C GLY A 19 -4.82 -1.69 7.15
N ILE A 20 -3.97 -1.43 8.15
CA ILE A 20 -3.56 -0.10 8.66
C ILE A 20 -3.09 0.87 7.54
N VAL A 21 -2.26 0.39 6.61
CA VAL A 21 -1.73 1.18 5.49
C VAL A 21 -2.87 1.58 4.56
N SER A 22 -3.75 0.64 4.24
CA SER A 22 -4.90 0.88 3.36
C SER A 22 -5.85 1.88 4.00
N LYS A 23 -6.10 1.78 5.30
CA LYS A 23 -6.89 2.73 6.09
C LYS A 23 -6.29 4.13 6.08
N ALA A 24 -4.99 4.25 6.30
CA ALA A 24 -4.30 5.55 6.29
C ALA A 24 -4.43 6.24 4.92
N ILE A 25 -4.21 5.48 3.83
CA ILE A 25 -4.35 5.95 2.45
C ILE A 25 -5.80 6.38 2.17
N ALA A 26 -6.78 5.54 2.51
CA ALA A 26 -8.19 5.82 2.27
C ALA A 26 -8.65 7.06 3.06
N SER A 27 -8.21 7.19 4.31
CA SER A 27 -8.55 8.33 5.17
C SER A 27 -7.99 9.65 4.64
N TYR A 28 -6.93 9.60 3.84
CA TYR A 28 -6.40 10.77 3.15
C TYR A 28 -7.15 11.08 1.85
N LEU A 29 -7.44 10.07 1.03
CA LEU A 29 -7.99 10.27 -0.31
C LEU A 29 -9.51 10.49 -0.33
N ALA A 30 -10.23 9.81 0.56
CA ALA A 30 -11.70 9.78 0.57
C ALA A 30 -12.22 9.69 2.01
N PRO A 31 -11.92 10.68 2.88
CA PRO A 31 -12.22 10.61 4.31
C PRO A 31 -13.70 10.34 4.62
N ASP A 32 -14.60 10.84 3.78
CA ASP A 32 -16.05 10.70 3.98
C ASP A 32 -16.58 9.30 3.61
N ASP A 33 -15.81 8.53 2.84
CA ASP A 33 -16.18 7.17 2.40
C ASP A 33 -15.53 6.08 3.26
N VAL A 34 -14.66 6.46 4.20
CA VAL A 34 -13.99 5.52 5.08
C VAL A 34 -14.89 5.14 6.25
N GLN A 35 -15.32 3.87 6.29
CA GLN A 35 -16.08 3.34 7.41
C GLN A 35 -15.26 3.31 8.69
N ASN A 36 -15.89 3.64 9.81
CA ASN A 36 -15.30 3.52 11.15
C ASN A 36 -15.45 2.10 11.68
N GLY A 37 -14.61 1.74 12.66
CA GLY A 37 -14.59 0.42 13.29
C GLY A 37 -13.47 -0.49 12.77
N GLU A 38 -13.43 -1.68 13.36
CA GLU A 38 -12.42 -2.70 13.12
C GLU A 38 -12.77 -3.53 11.86
N PHE A 39 -11.76 -3.97 11.12
CA PHE A 39 -11.91 -4.78 9.91
C PHE A 39 -10.62 -5.56 9.61
N GLY A 40 -10.72 -6.50 8.68
CA GLY A 40 -9.65 -7.40 8.30
C GLY A 40 -9.30 -8.42 9.38
N GLU A 41 -8.46 -9.36 8.98
CA GLU A 41 -7.97 -10.43 9.85
C GLU A 41 -6.49 -10.67 9.56
N ASP A 42 -5.74 -11.03 10.59
CA ASP A 42 -4.38 -11.53 10.41
C ASP A 42 -4.44 -12.92 9.77
N VAL A 43 -3.82 -13.05 8.60
CA VAL A 43 -3.79 -14.28 7.82
C VAL A 43 -2.52 -15.07 8.15
N ALA A 44 -2.69 -16.36 8.47
CA ALA A 44 -1.56 -17.25 8.74
C ALA A 44 -0.63 -17.35 7.52
N ASP A 45 0.68 -17.41 7.76
CA ASP A 45 1.71 -17.46 6.72
C ASP A 45 1.48 -18.58 5.69
N GLU A 46 0.96 -19.74 6.14
CA GLU A 46 0.62 -20.88 5.30
C GLU A 46 -0.41 -20.54 4.19
N LEU A 47 -1.33 -19.63 4.48
CA LEU A 47 -2.35 -19.18 3.54
C LEU A 47 -1.80 -18.12 2.57
N LEU A 48 -0.71 -17.43 2.93
CA LEU A 48 -0.05 -16.46 2.05
C LEU A 48 0.55 -17.12 0.81
N GLU A 49 0.97 -18.38 0.90
CA GLU A 49 1.46 -19.16 -0.25
C GLU A 49 0.40 -19.38 -1.34
N HIS A 50 -0.88 -19.25 -0.96
CA HIS A 50 -2.03 -19.48 -1.84
C HIS A 50 -2.65 -18.20 -2.39
N ASN A 51 -2.08 -17.03 -2.10
CA ASN A 51 -2.67 -15.73 -2.42
C ASN A 51 -2.86 -15.44 -3.92
N GLY A 52 -2.13 -16.15 -4.79
CA GLY A 52 -2.28 -16.06 -6.24
C GLY A 52 -3.40 -16.95 -6.81
N TYR A 53 -3.98 -17.83 -5.99
CA TYR A 53 -4.91 -18.88 -6.43
C TYR A 53 -6.24 -18.86 -5.68
N VAL A 54 -6.23 -18.40 -4.42
CA VAL A 54 -7.43 -18.29 -3.59
C VAL A 54 -7.80 -16.84 -3.47
N THR A 55 -9.04 -16.52 -3.78
CA THR A 55 -9.55 -15.15 -3.72
C THR A 55 -9.69 -14.69 -2.28
N TRP A 56 -9.42 -13.41 -2.04
CA TRP A 56 -9.22 -12.84 -0.71
C TRP A 56 -10.41 -13.05 0.22
N GLU A 57 -11.63 -12.99 -0.31
CA GLU A 57 -12.89 -13.20 0.41
C GLU A 57 -13.14 -14.65 0.84
N LYS A 58 -12.30 -15.60 0.40
CA LYS A 58 -12.33 -16.99 0.88
C LYS A 58 -11.42 -17.20 2.09
N ILE A 59 -10.54 -16.26 2.38
CA ILE A 59 -9.55 -16.36 3.44
C ILE A 59 -9.91 -15.45 4.62
N THR A 60 -10.44 -14.26 4.37
CA THR A 60 -10.97 -13.38 5.43
C THR A 60 -12.41 -12.97 5.13
N ARG A 61 -13.16 -12.61 6.18
CA ARG A 61 -14.60 -12.32 6.11
C ARG A 61 -14.95 -11.17 5.17
N ASP A 62 -14.09 -10.16 5.10
CA ASP A 62 -14.29 -8.93 4.33
C ASP A 62 -13.29 -8.78 3.17
N GLY A 63 -12.41 -9.76 2.97
CA GLY A 63 -11.38 -9.75 1.96
C GLY A 63 -10.13 -8.95 2.33
N SER A 64 -10.06 -8.31 3.50
CA SER A 64 -8.87 -7.64 4.01
C SER A 64 -7.97 -8.62 4.77
N TRP A 65 -6.70 -8.72 4.36
CA TRP A 65 -5.67 -9.62 4.92
C TRP A 65 -4.65 -8.87 5.77
N GLY A 66 -5.07 -7.75 6.33
CA GLY A 66 -4.37 -7.01 7.36
C GLY A 66 -5.39 -6.58 8.39
N GLU A 67 -5.13 -6.86 9.66
CA GLU A 67 -6.02 -6.46 10.74
C GLU A 67 -5.91 -4.95 10.99
N TYR A 68 -7.06 -4.31 11.20
CA TYR A 68 -7.15 -2.97 11.77
C TYR A 68 -8.06 -3.00 13.00
N THR A 69 -7.50 -2.60 14.14
CA THR A 69 -8.22 -2.49 15.41
C THR A 69 -8.23 -1.06 15.92
N GLU A 70 -9.02 -0.79 16.97
CA GLU A 70 -9.02 0.53 17.64
C GLU A 70 -7.64 0.91 18.22
N ARG A 71 -6.74 -0.05 18.42
CA ARG A 71 -5.36 0.21 18.87
C ARG A 71 -4.52 0.92 17.80
N ASP A 72 -4.92 0.78 16.53
CA ASP A 72 -4.18 1.26 15.38
C ASP A 72 -4.63 2.65 14.91
N LYS A 73 -5.64 3.24 15.54
CA LYS A 73 -6.22 4.53 15.14
C LYS A 73 -5.20 5.67 15.01
N ASP A 74 -4.19 5.70 15.89
CA ASP A 74 -3.16 6.74 15.89
C ASP A 74 -2.06 6.48 14.83
N LEU A 75 -2.03 5.26 14.28
CA LEU A 75 -1.18 4.86 13.16
C LEU A 75 -1.88 5.05 11.81
N ALA A 76 -3.19 4.79 11.72
CA ALA A 76 -3.93 4.82 10.47
C ALA A 76 -4.47 6.21 10.10
N THR A 77 -3.66 7.27 10.25
CA THR A 77 -4.12 8.66 10.08
C THR A 77 -4.00 9.15 8.64
N ALA A 78 -4.87 10.10 8.26
CA ALA A 78 -4.82 10.77 6.96
C ALA A 78 -3.45 11.44 6.70
N GLU A 79 -2.80 12.00 7.72
CA GLU A 79 -1.47 12.62 7.56
C GLU A 79 -0.40 11.58 7.20
N ARG A 80 -0.48 10.37 7.77
CA ARG A 80 0.45 9.28 7.43
C ARG A 80 0.17 8.74 6.02
N GLY A 81 -1.09 8.61 5.63
CA GLY A 81 -1.49 8.31 4.25
C GLY A 81 -0.94 9.32 3.25
N ARG A 82 -1.06 10.62 3.56
CA ARG A 82 -0.50 11.73 2.76
C ARG A 82 1.01 11.60 2.61
N LYS A 83 1.74 11.41 3.71
CA LYS A 83 3.21 11.25 3.70
C LYS A 83 3.63 10.07 2.83
N LEU A 84 2.96 8.93 2.98
CA LEU A 84 3.21 7.73 2.19
C LEU A 84 3.03 8.01 0.70
N LEU A 85 1.85 8.49 0.29
CA LEU A 85 1.55 8.70 -1.12
C LEU A 85 2.42 9.79 -1.75
N THR A 86 2.69 10.87 -1.02
CA THR A 86 3.58 11.94 -1.50
C THR A 86 4.97 11.37 -1.78
N TYR A 87 5.58 10.70 -0.80
CA TYR A 87 6.91 10.13 -0.98
C TYR A 87 6.92 9.09 -2.11
N PHE A 88 5.94 8.18 -2.12
CA PHE A 88 5.88 7.11 -3.10
C PHE A 88 5.75 7.67 -4.53
N THR A 89 4.79 8.56 -4.78
CA THR A 89 4.54 9.09 -6.13
C THR A 89 5.72 9.89 -6.67
N GLU A 90 6.35 10.73 -5.84
CA GLU A 90 7.52 11.52 -6.23
C GLU A 90 8.72 10.65 -6.59
N HIS A 91 9.06 9.67 -5.75
CA HIS A 91 10.27 8.87 -5.91
C HIS A 91 10.07 7.75 -6.93
N HIS A 92 8.89 7.13 -6.94
CA HIS A 92 8.56 6.09 -7.91
C HIS A 92 8.45 6.69 -9.31
N GLY A 93 7.86 7.88 -9.45
CA GLY A 93 7.81 8.60 -10.73
C GLY A 93 9.20 8.90 -11.29
N LYS A 94 10.15 9.33 -10.44
CA LYS A 94 11.56 9.53 -10.85
C LYS A 94 12.21 8.23 -11.32
N GLN A 95 12.08 7.15 -10.55
CA GLN A 95 12.63 5.84 -10.93
C GLN A 95 12.02 5.32 -12.23
N LEU A 96 10.70 5.43 -12.41
CA LEU A 96 10.01 5.03 -13.64
C LEU A 96 10.57 5.76 -14.86
N LYS A 97 10.83 7.07 -14.76
CA LYS A 97 11.46 7.86 -15.83
C LYS A 97 12.87 7.36 -16.15
N GLU A 98 13.69 7.11 -15.14
CA GLU A 98 15.06 6.59 -15.30
C GLU A 98 15.06 5.20 -15.96
N HIS A 99 14.19 4.29 -15.48
CA HIS A 99 14.02 2.96 -16.05
C HIS A 99 13.56 3.03 -17.51
N PHE A 100 12.61 3.90 -17.83
CA PHE A 100 12.12 4.07 -19.19
C PHE A 100 13.20 4.64 -20.12
N ALA A 101 13.91 5.67 -19.69
CA ALA A 101 15.03 6.24 -20.44
C ALA A 101 16.12 5.19 -20.73
N ARG A 102 16.45 4.36 -19.73
CA ARG A 102 17.40 3.25 -19.89
C ARG A 102 16.89 2.20 -20.88
N ALA A 103 15.61 1.85 -20.82
CA ALA A 103 15.00 0.91 -21.77
C ALA A 103 15.01 1.45 -23.21
N CYS A 104 14.73 2.75 -23.41
CA CYS A 104 14.84 3.42 -24.70
C CYS A 104 16.27 3.36 -25.26
N GLN A 105 17.27 3.68 -24.43
CA GLN A 105 18.68 3.61 -24.82
C GLN A 105 19.08 2.20 -25.28
N LEU A 106 18.67 1.15 -24.54
CA LEU A 106 18.96 -0.25 -24.90
C LEU A 106 18.29 -0.68 -26.21
N LYS A 107 17.13 -0.10 -26.54
CA LYS A 107 16.41 -0.34 -27.80
C LYS A 107 16.87 0.54 -28.96
N GLY A 108 17.78 1.49 -28.73
CA GLY A 108 18.21 2.45 -29.75
C GLY A 108 17.12 3.43 -30.19
N ILE A 109 16.11 3.68 -29.34
CA ILE A 109 15.06 4.67 -29.62
C ILE A 109 15.24 5.92 -28.75
N PRO A 110 14.84 7.11 -29.22
CA PRO A 110 14.89 8.32 -28.40
C PRO A 110 14.05 8.17 -27.13
N ALA A 111 14.60 8.58 -25.99
CA ALA A 111 13.83 8.73 -24.77
C ALA A 111 12.90 9.95 -24.90
N PRO A 112 11.65 9.91 -24.40
CA PRO A 112 10.81 11.09 -24.33
C PRO A 112 11.42 12.10 -23.35
N LEU A 113 11.22 13.39 -23.67
CA LEU A 113 11.60 14.53 -22.84
C LEU A 113 10.90 14.49 -21.47
#